data_AF-A0A7I9WE01-F1
#
_entry.id   AF-A0A7I9WE01-F1
#
_cell.length_a   1.000
_cell.length_b   1.000
_cell.length_c   1.000
_cell.angle_alpha   90.00
_cell.angle_beta   90.00
_cell.angle_gamma   90.00
#
_symmetry.space_group_name_H-M   'P 1'
#
loop_
_entity.id
_entity.type
_entity.pdbx_description
1 polymer ?
#
loop_
_entity_poly.entity_id
_entity_poly.type
_entity_poly.pdbx_seq_one_letter_code
_entity_poly.pdbx_strand_id
1 'polypeptide(L)'
;MPAVVQALGDLLSVPGLFVFGSNDYFAPTPKNPAKYLYDKGFRTHGTPLPWQDLRAAFTERGWLDMTHTRRELEVGGVTIAVAGVDDPHIDRDRYDTVAGPASAAANLRLGLTHSPYTRVLDRFAADGYQLIMAGHTHGGQLCLPFYGALVTNCDLDRSRVKGASRWGADTALHVSAGIGTSPYAPVRFCCRPEATLLTLIAAPTGGRNPGRTVGQSHHRVVGALSRVVDRGSPRHWLDNAIRLIEADARRSADTHLLRYPLPASWCDGVDVALYLKDETTHITGSLKHRLARSLFLYALCNGWVHEGTTIVEASSGSTAVSEAYFAAMLGLPFVAVMPASTSSSKVALIEAQGGRCHFVQRSSEVYAEAQRVAQETGGHYLDQFTNAERATDWRGNNNIAESIFSQMQQEQHPVPEWIVVGAGTGGTSATLGRYIRYRRHSTKLCVVDPENSAFFESYERARTS
;
A
#
# COMPACT_ATOMS: atom_id res chain seq x y z
N MET A 1 -2.99 4.58 -19.36
CA MET A 1 -3.65 5.69 -18.66
C MET A 1 -4.33 5.28 -17.35
N PRO A 2 -5.27 4.31 -17.32
CA PRO A 2 -5.99 3.97 -16.08
C PRO A 2 -5.08 3.54 -14.92
N ALA A 3 -4.02 2.79 -15.22
CA ALA A 3 -3.15 2.21 -14.21
C ALA A 3 -2.38 3.22 -13.36
N VAL A 4 -1.95 4.37 -13.90
CA VAL A 4 -1.20 5.38 -13.14
C VAL A 4 -2.12 6.14 -12.18
N VAL A 5 -3.27 6.58 -12.67
CA VAL A 5 -4.28 7.26 -11.86
C VAL A 5 -4.82 6.32 -10.78
N GLN A 6 -5.04 5.04 -11.11
CA GLN A 6 -5.45 4.02 -10.16
C GLN A 6 -4.35 3.72 -9.13
N ALA A 7 -3.08 3.65 -9.54
CA ALA A 7 -1.97 3.38 -8.62
C ALA A 7 -1.71 4.52 -7.63
N LEU A 8 -1.95 5.77 -8.05
CA LEU A 8 -1.85 6.92 -7.15
C LEU A 8 -3.07 7.01 -6.21
N GLY A 9 -4.24 6.51 -6.62
CA GLY A 9 -5.40 6.33 -5.74
C GLY A 9 -5.72 7.57 -4.92
N ASP A 10 -5.77 7.40 -3.60
CA ASP A 10 -6.07 8.47 -2.64
C ASP A 10 -4.95 9.51 -2.47
N LEU A 11 -3.73 9.26 -2.98
CA LEU A 11 -2.68 10.31 -3.01
C LEU A 11 -3.09 11.49 -3.89
N LEU A 12 -3.98 11.27 -4.87
CA LEU A 12 -4.51 12.36 -5.67
C LEU A 12 -5.53 13.22 -4.91
N SER A 13 -5.95 12.81 -3.71
CA SER A 13 -6.85 13.62 -2.86
C SER A 13 -6.11 14.65 -2.00
N VAL A 14 -4.78 14.59 -1.91
CA VAL A 14 -3.96 15.58 -1.21
C VAL A 14 -3.30 16.54 -2.21
N PRO A 15 -2.94 17.78 -1.81
CA PRO A 15 -2.25 18.72 -2.69
C PRO A 15 -0.97 18.11 -3.25
N GLY A 16 -0.78 18.25 -4.56
CA GLY A 16 0.41 17.72 -5.24
C GLY A 16 0.89 18.61 -6.36
N LEU A 17 2.16 18.39 -6.72
CA LEU A 17 2.88 19.10 -7.77
C LEU A 17 3.47 18.05 -8.71
N PHE A 18 3.43 18.30 -10.01
CA PHE A 18 4.01 17.36 -10.97
C PHE A 18 4.68 18.07 -12.15
N VAL A 19 5.62 17.35 -12.77
CA VAL A 19 6.23 17.65 -14.07
C VAL A 19 6.26 16.36 -14.87
N PHE A 20 6.22 16.46 -16.20
CA PHE A 20 6.21 15.28 -17.05
C PHE A 20 7.58 14.68 -17.28
N GLY A 21 7.59 13.38 -17.55
CA GLY A 21 8.72 12.62 -18.01
C GLY A 21 8.60 12.17 -19.45
N SER A 22 9.71 11.76 -20.04
CA SER A 22 9.78 11.16 -21.37
C SER A 22 8.80 9.98 -21.56
N ASN A 23 8.61 9.14 -20.53
CA ASN A 23 7.68 8.01 -20.56
C ASN A 23 6.20 8.41 -20.39
N ASP A 24 5.90 9.67 -20.08
CA ASP A 24 4.53 10.19 -20.15
C ASP A 24 4.18 10.59 -21.58
N TYR A 25 5.17 11.09 -22.34
CA TYR A 25 4.99 11.52 -23.74
C TYR A 25 5.08 10.39 -24.75
N PHE A 26 5.97 9.42 -24.55
CA PHE A 26 6.29 8.41 -25.55
C PHE A 26 6.30 7.02 -24.94
N ALA A 27 5.69 6.07 -25.66
CA ALA A 27 5.81 4.67 -25.31
C ALA A 27 7.29 4.24 -25.40
N PRO A 28 7.75 3.34 -24.52
CA PRO A 28 9.10 2.82 -24.63
C PRO A 28 9.25 2.02 -25.93
N THR A 29 10.45 2.01 -26.50
CA THR A 29 10.77 1.20 -27.69
C THR A 29 11.82 0.15 -27.34
N PRO A 30 11.76 -1.07 -27.92
CA PRO A 30 12.84 -2.04 -27.81
C PRO A 30 14.13 -1.44 -28.38
N LYS A 31 15.16 -1.27 -27.54
CA LYS A 31 16.49 -0.85 -28.00
C LYS A 31 17.31 -2.09 -28.34
N ASN A 32 17.89 -2.12 -29.55
CA ASN A 32 18.83 -3.16 -29.94
C ASN A 32 20.14 -2.99 -29.15
N PRO A 33 20.56 -3.96 -28.32
CA PRO A 33 21.78 -3.85 -27.51
C PRO A 33 23.05 -3.65 -28.36
N ALA A 34 23.08 -4.10 -29.62
CA ALA A 34 24.22 -3.94 -30.53
C ALA A 34 24.38 -2.51 -31.08
N LYS A 35 23.31 -1.69 -31.13
CA LYS A 35 23.40 -0.27 -31.54
C LYS A 35 24.15 0.59 -30.53
N TYR A 36 24.24 0.15 -29.27
CA TYR A 36 24.93 0.86 -28.19
C TYR A 36 26.45 0.96 -28.41
N LEU A 37 27.03 0.13 -29.28
CA LEU A 37 28.46 0.11 -29.58
C LEU A 37 28.87 1.04 -30.73
N TYR A 38 27.93 1.51 -31.56
CA TYR A 38 28.26 2.21 -32.82
C TYR A 38 27.59 3.57 -33.01
N ASP A 39 26.54 3.89 -32.24
CA ASP A 39 25.80 5.14 -32.43
C ASP A 39 25.41 5.76 -31.09
N LYS A 40 26.17 6.78 -30.66
CA LYS A 40 25.95 7.51 -29.40
C LYS A 40 24.87 8.60 -29.52
N GLY A 41 24.29 8.82 -30.70
CA GLY A 41 23.44 9.98 -30.99
C GLY A 41 21.95 9.70 -31.24
N PHE A 42 21.53 8.45 -31.46
CA PHE A 42 20.16 8.19 -31.94
C PHE A 42 19.15 7.95 -30.79
N ARG A 43 18.30 8.96 -30.51
CA ARG A 43 17.16 8.83 -29.59
C ARG A 43 15.92 8.34 -30.37
N THR A 44 15.54 7.09 -30.19
CA THR A 44 14.29 6.55 -30.77
C THR A 44 13.13 6.77 -29.79
N HIS A 45 12.19 7.64 -30.14
CA HIS A 45 10.92 7.79 -29.42
C HIS A 45 9.90 6.77 -29.92
N GLY A 46 9.13 6.17 -29.01
CA GLY A 46 8.01 5.32 -29.40
C GLY A 46 6.77 6.12 -29.75
N THR A 47 5.65 5.40 -29.89
CA THR A 47 4.35 6.00 -30.19
C THR A 47 3.99 7.06 -29.15
N PRO A 48 3.53 8.25 -29.55
CA PRO A 48 3.04 9.26 -28.62
C PRO A 48 1.94 8.69 -27.72
N LEU A 49 2.04 8.97 -26.42
CA LEU A 49 1.06 8.60 -25.42
C LEU A 49 0.08 9.75 -25.17
N PRO A 50 -1.14 9.46 -24.67
CA PRO A 50 -2.16 10.47 -24.35
C PRO A 50 -1.82 11.25 -23.06
N TRP A 51 -0.68 11.96 -23.05
CA TRP A 51 -0.20 12.71 -21.89
C TRP A 51 -1.12 13.88 -21.49
N GLN A 52 -1.93 14.38 -22.42
CA GLN A 52 -2.92 15.42 -22.16
C GLN A 52 -4.05 14.91 -21.25
N ASP A 53 -4.47 13.65 -21.43
CA ASP A 53 -5.45 13.01 -20.56
C ASP A 53 -4.87 12.80 -19.15
N LEU A 54 -3.57 12.48 -19.04
CA LEU A 54 -2.86 12.39 -17.77
C LEU A 54 -2.81 13.75 -17.06
N ARG A 55 -2.49 14.81 -17.80
CA ARG A 55 -2.52 16.19 -17.31
C ARG A 55 -3.90 16.51 -16.74
N ALA A 56 -4.95 16.28 -17.54
CA ALA A 56 -6.32 16.56 -17.14
C ALA A 56 -6.69 15.80 -15.86
N ALA A 57 -6.39 14.50 -15.79
CA ALA A 57 -6.70 13.67 -14.64
C ALA A 57 -6.03 14.15 -13.33
N PHE A 58 -4.80 14.68 -13.40
CA PHE A 58 -4.12 15.24 -12.23
C PHE A 58 -4.67 16.62 -11.86
N THR A 59 -4.86 17.49 -12.85
CA THR A 59 -5.36 18.85 -12.62
C THR A 59 -6.81 18.86 -12.11
N GLU A 60 -7.68 17.98 -12.60
CA GLU A 60 -9.06 17.81 -12.10
C GLU A 60 -9.11 17.41 -10.63
N ARG A 61 -8.06 16.77 -10.12
CA ARG A 61 -7.90 16.39 -8.70
C ARG A 61 -7.13 17.42 -7.88
N GLY A 62 -6.88 18.60 -8.43
CA GLY A 62 -6.28 19.72 -7.73
C GLY A 62 -4.74 19.71 -7.67
N TRP A 63 -4.08 18.79 -8.37
CA TRP A 63 -2.63 18.83 -8.51
C TRP A 63 -2.20 19.92 -9.49
N LEU A 64 -1.10 20.60 -9.19
CA LEU A 64 -0.58 21.69 -10.00
C LEU A 64 0.47 21.18 -10.99
N ASP A 65 0.24 21.42 -12.27
CA ASP A 65 1.25 21.25 -13.31
C ASP A 65 2.31 22.35 -13.16
N MET A 66 3.53 21.94 -12.84
CA MET A 66 4.67 22.82 -12.67
C MET A 66 5.56 22.86 -13.91
N THR A 67 5.18 22.21 -15.02
CA THR A 67 5.93 22.22 -16.28
C THR A 67 6.10 23.67 -16.76
N HIS A 68 7.35 24.14 -16.80
CA HIS A 68 7.76 25.49 -17.25
C HIS A 68 7.13 26.63 -16.46
N THR A 69 6.74 26.39 -15.22
CA THR A 69 5.97 27.34 -14.42
C THR A 69 6.65 27.65 -13.10
N ARG A 70 6.49 28.88 -12.61
CA ARG A 70 6.80 29.31 -11.24
C ARG A 70 5.52 29.57 -10.47
N ARG A 71 5.45 29.14 -9.22
CA ARG A 71 4.32 29.44 -8.32
C ARG A 71 4.82 29.69 -6.91
N GLU A 72 4.09 30.53 -6.19
CA GLU A 72 4.17 30.59 -4.73
C GLU A 72 2.91 29.93 -4.16
N LEU A 73 3.11 29.08 -3.17
CA LEU A 73 2.07 28.27 -2.56
C LEU A 73 2.15 28.46 -1.05
N GLU A 74 1.01 28.52 -0.38
CA GLU A 74 0.95 28.50 1.08
C GLU A 74 0.48 27.12 1.54
N VAL A 75 1.32 26.44 2.32
CA VAL A 75 1.04 25.11 2.86
C VAL A 75 1.26 25.15 4.36
N GLY A 76 0.17 25.12 5.13
CA GLY A 76 0.24 25.14 6.60
C GLY A 76 0.93 26.39 7.17
N GLY A 77 0.75 27.56 6.55
CA GLY A 77 1.41 28.81 6.94
C GLY A 77 2.88 28.92 6.50
N VAL A 78 3.39 27.95 5.74
CA VAL A 78 4.72 27.98 5.12
C VAL A 78 4.56 28.42 3.68
N THR A 79 5.19 29.53 3.31
CA THR A 79 5.27 29.99 1.92
C THR A 79 6.35 29.19 1.19
N ILE A 80 5.95 28.50 0.13
CA ILE A 80 6.82 27.67 -0.71
C ILE A 80 6.87 28.30 -2.10
N ALA A 81 8.05 28.77 -2.51
CA ALA A 81 8.31 29.15 -3.89
C ALA A 81 8.75 27.93 -4.68
N VAL A 82 7.99 27.55 -5.70
CA VAL A 82 8.25 26.38 -6.53
C VAL A 82 8.50 26.81 -7.97
N ALA A 83 9.48 26.21 -8.62
CA ALA A 83 9.59 26.20 -10.08
C ALA A 83 9.79 24.79 -10.60
N GLY A 84 9.16 24.50 -11.74
CA GLY A 84 9.29 23.23 -12.40
C GLY A 84 9.74 23.36 -13.85
N VAL A 85 10.53 22.39 -14.28
CA VAL A 85 10.87 22.16 -15.69
C VAL A 85 10.44 20.77 -16.10
N ASP A 86 10.15 20.62 -17.39
CA ASP A 86 9.88 19.32 -18.01
C ASP A 86 11.14 18.43 -18.03
N ASP A 87 11.12 17.33 -18.79
CA ASP A 87 12.20 16.36 -18.84
C ASP A 87 13.43 16.83 -19.67
N PRO A 88 14.59 17.09 -19.04
CA PRO A 88 15.82 17.41 -19.75
C PRO A 88 16.39 16.22 -20.54
N HIS A 89 15.97 14.98 -20.24
CA HIS A 89 16.41 13.79 -21.00
C HIS A 89 15.98 13.85 -22.48
N ILE A 90 14.90 14.57 -22.78
CA ILE A 90 14.36 14.77 -24.13
C ILE A 90 14.40 16.24 -24.55
N ASP A 91 15.28 17.02 -23.92
CA ASP A 91 15.52 18.45 -24.18
C ASP A 91 14.25 19.32 -24.11
N ARG A 92 13.33 18.95 -23.21
CA ARG A 92 12.08 19.70 -23.00
C ARG A 92 12.08 20.62 -21.79
N ASP A 93 13.12 20.61 -20.97
CA ASP A 93 13.19 21.36 -19.72
C ASP A 93 12.97 22.88 -19.87
N ARG A 94 13.37 23.51 -20.98
CA ARG A 94 13.17 24.94 -21.27
C ARG A 94 13.33 25.86 -20.05
N TYR A 95 14.42 25.70 -19.31
CA TYR A 95 14.60 26.40 -18.03
C TYR A 95 14.46 27.94 -18.12
N ASP A 96 14.73 28.55 -19.28
CA ASP A 96 14.57 29.99 -19.49
C ASP A 96 13.16 30.52 -19.17
N THR A 97 12.12 29.68 -19.21
CA THR A 97 10.75 30.09 -18.85
C THR A 97 10.56 30.29 -17.35
N VAL A 98 11.43 29.70 -16.52
CA VAL A 98 11.39 29.78 -15.06
C VAL A 98 12.62 30.45 -14.46
N ALA A 99 13.50 31.00 -15.29
CA ALA A 99 14.76 31.57 -14.87
C ALA A 99 14.58 32.76 -13.89
N GLY A 100 15.60 32.96 -13.07
CA GLY A 100 15.72 34.08 -12.16
C GLY A 100 15.54 33.68 -10.70
N PRO A 101 15.98 34.53 -9.77
CA PRO A 101 16.09 34.19 -8.36
C PRO A 101 14.72 33.81 -7.79
N ALA A 102 14.71 32.72 -7.03
CA ALA A 102 13.56 32.32 -6.24
C ALA A 102 13.30 33.33 -5.13
N SER A 103 12.03 33.49 -4.76
CA SER A 103 11.59 34.50 -3.79
C SER A 103 12.31 34.33 -2.45
N ALA A 104 13.03 35.37 -2.01
CA ALA A 104 13.74 35.36 -0.74
C ALA A 104 12.78 35.35 0.46
N ALA A 105 11.53 35.80 0.26
CA ALA A 105 10.49 35.81 1.28
C ALA A 105 9.88 34.42 1.53
N ALA A 106 10.02 33.48 0.58
CA ALA A 106 9.54 32.12 0.77
C ALA A 106 10.35 31.39 1.84
N ASN A 107 9.64 30.66 2.71
CA ASN A 107 10.24 29.82 3.74
C ASN A 107 10.97 28.61 3.14
N LEU A 108 10.50 28.13 1.98
CA LEU A 108 11.13 27.05 1.22
C LEU A 108 11.17 27.40 -0.27
N ARG A 109 12.32 27.20 -0.91
CA ARG A 109 12.48 27.32 -2.36
C ARG A 109 12.73 25.95 -2.98
N LEU A 110 11.76 25.44 -3.75
CA LEU A 110 11.70 24.09 -4.29
C LEU A 110 11.83 24.06 -5.83
N GLY A 111 12.81 23.35 -6.36
CA GLY A 111 12.96 23.06 -7.79
C GLY A 111 12.42 21.67 -8.13
N LEU A 112 11.67 21.54 -9.23
CA LEU A 112 11.16 20.27 -9.74
C LEU A 112 11.69 19.99 -11.15
N THR A 113 12.20 18.80 -11.39
CA THR A 113 12.58 18.32 -12.72
C THR A 113 12.36 16.82 -12.84
N HIS A 114 12.07 16.30 -14.02
CA HIS A 114 11.92 14.85 -14.17
C HIS A 114 13.23 14.09 -14.07
N SER A 115 14.29 14.58 -14.72
CA SER A 115 15.60 13.92 -14.79
C SER A 115 16.69 14.84 -14.23
N PRO A 116 17.70 14.34 -13.49
CA PRO A 116 18.60 15.16 -12.71
C PRO A 116 19.82 15.59 -13.54
N TYR A 117 19.59 16.26 -14.67
CA TYR A 117 20.67 16.72 -15.54
C TYR A 117 21.38 17.94 -14.95
N THR A 118 22.72 17.93 -14.94
CA THR A 118 23.53 18.97 -14.28
C THR A 118 23.19 20.37 -14.77
N ARG A 119 22.96 20.56 -16.08
CA ARG A 119 22.56 21.84 -16.68
C ARG A 119 21.28 22.45 -16.10
N VAL A 120 20.36 21.64 -15.58
CA VAL A 120 19.14 22.10 -14.90
C VAL A 120 19.42 22.32 -13.41
N LEU A 121 20.15 21.38 -12.78
CA LEU A 121 20.48 21.45 -11.36
C LEU A 121 21.34 22.69 -11.02
N ASP A 122 22.31 23.01 -11.87
CA ASP A 122 23.19 24.17 -11.73
C ASP A 122 22.41 25.48 -11.82
N ARG A 123 21.42 25.55 -12.70
CA ARG A 123 20.56 26.74 -12.83
C ARG A 123 19.63 26.90 -11.64
N PHE A 124 19.02 25.82 -11.14
CA PHE A 124 18.24 25.88 -9.90
C PHE A 124 19.11 26.27 -8.70
N ALA A 125 20.33 25.76 -8.59
CA ALA A 125 21.24 26.17 -7.53
C ALA A 125 21.64 27.66 -7.65
N ALA A 126 21.93 28.13 -8.86
CA ALA A 126 22.27 29.53 -9.13
C ALA A 126 21.10 30.49 -8.82
N ASP A 127 19.86 30.07 -9.09
CA ASP A 127 18.65 30.84 -8.77
C ASP A 127 18.23 30.73 -7.29
N GLY A 128 19.00 30.03 -6.45
CA GLY A 128 18.84 30.00 -5.00
C GLY A 128 17.78 29.02 -4.47
N TYR A 129 17.43 27.99 -5.25
CA TYR A 129 16.56 26.92 -4.79
C TYR A 129 17.27 26.05 -3.75
N GLN A 130 16.60 25.79 -2.63
CA GLN A 130 17.17 25.11 -1.46
C GLN A 130 17.02 23.60 -1.54
N LEU A 131 15.98 23.12 -2.21
CA LEU A 131 15.73 21.70 -2.44
C LEU A 131 15.34 21.49 -3.90
N ILE A 132 15.99 20.55 -4.58
CA ILE A 132 15.61 20.08 -5.90
C ILE A 132 15.11 18.65 -5.78
N MET A 133 13.91 18.40 -6.30
CA MET A 133 13.33 17.06 -6.40
C MET A 133 13.41 16.60 -7.85
N ALA A 134 14.06 15.47 -8.05
CA ALA A 134 14.19 14.84 -9.35
C ALA A 134 13.76 13.37 -9.33
N GLY A 135 13.24 12.89 -10.45
CA GLY A 135 13.22 11.46 -10.75
C GLY A 135 14.59 11.02 -11.24
N HIS A 136 14.93 9.74 -11.06
CA HIS A 136 15.91 9.07 -11.90
C HIS A 136 15.12 8.24 -12.91
N THR A 137 15.69 8.03 -14.10
CA THR A 137 15.15 7.09 -15.11
C THR A 137 15.19 5.64 -14.57
N HIS A 138 14.31 5.32 -13.62
CA HIS A 138 14.16 4.06 -12.90
C HIS A 138 15.37 3.56 -12.09
N GLY A 139 16.21 4.46 -11.57
CA GLY A 139 17.34 4.12 -10.68
C GLY A 139 18.46 3.25 -11.29
N GLY A 140 18.43 3.01 -12.62
CA GLY A 140 19.17 1.90 -13.23
C GLY A 140 18.48 0.56 -12.89
N GLN A 141 17.67 0.04 -13.81
CA GLN A 141 16.86 -1.16 -13.58
C GLN A 141 17.69 -2.42 -13.26
N LEU A 142 19.00 -2.37 -13.55
CA LEU A 142 20.00 -3.38 -13.26
C LEU A 142 21.14 -2.74 -12.45
N CYS A 143 21.12 -2.94 -11.14
CA CYS A 143 22.23 -2.61 -10.24
C CYS A 143 23.06 -3.86 -9.98
N LEU A 144 24.39 -3.76 -10.01
CA LEU A 144 25.26 -4.85 -9.57
C LEU A 144 25.46 -4.79 -8.05
N PRO A 145 25.49 -5.94 -7.35
CA PRO A 145 25.89 -6.00 -5.95
C PRO A 145 27.25 -5.31 -5.76
N PHE A 146 27.37 -4.43 -4.77
CA PHE A 146 28.58 -3.66 -4.44
C PHE A 146 29.03 -2.58 -5.44
N TYR A 147 28.47 -2.53 -6.66
CA TYR A 147 28.85 -1.58 -7.71
C TYR A 147 27.78 -0.52 -8.05
N GLY A 148 26.51 -0.76 -7.69
CA GLY A 148 25.41 0.17 -7.97
C GLY A 148 24.94 0.15 -9.44
N ALA A 149 24.37 1.25 -9.93
CA ALA A 149 23.82 1.33 -11.28
C ALA A 149 24.92 1.19 -12.35
N LEU A 150 24.78 0.21 -13.24
CA LEU A 150 25.74 -0.06 -14.33
C LEU A 150 25.83 1.09 -15.33
N VAL A 151 24.69 1.71 -15.63
CA VAL A 151 24.55 2.83 -16.57
C VAL A 151 23.76 3.93 -15.87
N THR A 152 24.35 5.11 -15.78
CA THR A 152 23.66 6.35 -15.44
C THR A 152 23.25 7.00 -16.76
N ASN A 153 21.97 6.95 -17.13
CA ASN A 153 21.48 7.62 -18.35
C ASN A 153 21.39 9.16 -18.18
N CYS A 154 22.24 9.75 -17.32
CA CYS A 154 22.37 11.18 -17.07
C CYS A 154 23.84 11.51 -16.75
N ASP A 155 24.18 12.78 -16.84
CA ASP A 155 25.49 13.38 -16.53
C ASP A 155 25.76 13.53 -15.02
N LEU A 156 24.93 12.91 -14.18
CA LEU A 156 25.07 12.90 -12.73
C LEU A 156 26.05 11.82 -12.25
N ASP A 157 26.84 12.16 -11.24
CA ASP A 157 27.72 11.23 -10.53
C ASP A 157 26.95 10.03 -9.95
N ARG A 158 27.52 8.82 -10.08
CA ARG A 158 27.03 7.55 -9.54
C ARG A 158 26.68 7.61 -8.05
N SER A 159 27.36 8.44 -7.27
CA SER A 159 27.07 8.63 -5.84
C SER A 159 25.71 9.28 -5.54
N ARG A 160 25.12 9.98 -6.52
CA ARG A 160 23.91 10.82 -6.37
C ARG A 160 22.71 10.34 -7.18
N VAL A 161 22.78 9.11 -7.70
CA VAL A 161 21.75 8.53 -8.59
C VAL A 161 20.44 8.21 -7.89
N LYS A 162 20.41 8.21 -6.55
CA LYS A 162 19.21 8.04 -5.72
C LYS A 162 19.42 8.59 -4.31
N GLY A 163 18.32 8.93 -3.65
CA GLY A 163 18.30 9.42 -2.27
C GLY A 163 18.66 10.90 -2.14
N ALA A 164 18.77 11.34 -0.88
CA ALA A 164 19.11 12.72 -0.54
C ALA A 164 20.62 12.95 -0.61
N SER A 165 21.03 14.05 -1.23
CA SER A 165 22.40 14.46 -1.42
C SER A 165 22.52 15.99 -1.46
N ARG A 166 23.73 16.52 -1.66
CA ARG A 166 23.96 17.95 -1.89
C ARG A 166 24.31 18.24 -3.35
N TRP A 167 23.84 19.38 -3.83
CA TRP A 167 24.24 19.98 -5.09
C TRP A 167 24.78 21.40 -4.81
N GLY A 168 26.05 21.62 -5.12
CA GLY A 168 26.73 22.85 -4.69
C GLY A 168 26.79 23.01 -3.16
N ALA A 169 26.95 24.25 -2.69
CA ALA A 169 27.10 24.55 -1.27
C ALA A 169 25.78 24.50 -0.48
N ASP A 170 24.70 24.99 -1.10
CA ASP A 170 23.48 25.38 -0.39
C ASP A 170 22.20 24.69 -0.87
N THR A 171 22.29 23.83 -1.88
CA THR A 171 21.13 23.13 -2.43
C THR A 171 21.15 21.66 -2.02
N ALA A 172 20.05 21.18 -1.45
CA ALA A 172 19.77 19.77 -1.30
C ALA A 172 19.21 19.20 -2.60
N LEU A 173 19.60 17.99 -2.96
CA LEU A 173 19.11 17.27 -4.12
C LEU A 173 18.55 15.94 -3.65
N HIS A 174 17.27 15.67 -3.94
CA HIS A 174 16.68 14.35 -3.77
C HIS A 174 16.37 13.75 -5.13
N VAL A 175 16.90 12.55 -5.36
CA VAL A 175 16.65 11.79 -6.59
C VAL A 175 15.89 10.51 -6.24
N SER A 176 14.67 10.34 -6.75
CA SER A 176 13.89 9.12 -6.52
C SER A 176 14.16 8.05 -7.58
N ALA A 177 14.33 6.78 -7.17
CA ALA A 177 14.39 5.65 -8.11
C ALA A 177 13.03 5.32 -8.74
N GLY A 178 11.94 5.91 -8.24
CA GLY A 178 10.57 5.76 -8.71
C GLY A 178 9.98 4.36 -8.49
N ILE A 179 8.69 4.24 -8.78
CA ILE A 179 7.91 3.00 -8.59
C ILE A 179 7.76 2.16 -9.87
N GLY A 180 7.89 2.75 -11.05
CA GLY A 180 7.61 2.10 -12.34
C GLY A 180 8.68 1.11 -12.82
N THR A 181 8.32 0.22 -13.74
CA THR A 181 9.25 -0.72 -14.42
C THR A 181 9.28 -0.45 -15.93
N SER A 182 10.26 -1.00 -16.64
CA SER A 182 10.27 -0.96 -18.11
C SER A 182 9.24 -1.97 -18.59
N PRO A 183 8.34 -1.62 -19.53
CA PRO A 183 7.36 -2.55 -20.07
C PRO A 183 7.97 -3.79 -20.74
N TYR A 184 9.21 -3.68 -21.24
CA TYR A 184 9.91 -4.78 -21.93
C TYR A 184 10.88 -5.55 -21.03
N ALA A 185 11.18 -5.02 -19.84
CA ALA A 185 11.98 -5.67 -18.82
C ALA A 185 11.35 -5.34 -17.46
N PRO A 186 10.28 -6.05 -17.06
CA PRO A 186 9.60 -5.84 -15.77
C PRO A 186 10.43 -6.39 -14.59
N VAL A 187 11.75 -6.41 -14.72
CA VAL A 187 12.69 -6.96 -13.76
C VAL A 187 13.54 -5.82 -13.23
N ARG A 188 13.43 -5.58 -11.93
CA ARG A 188 14.36 -4.73 -11.17
C ARG A 188 15.36 -5.65 -10.48
N PHE A 189 16.63 -5.58 -10.85
CA PHE A 189 17.69 -6.34 -10.19
C PHE A 189 18.50 -5.42 -9.26
N CYS A 190 18.49 -5.70 -7.95
CA CYS A 190 19.13 -4.89 -6.91
C CYS A 190 18.73 -3.39 -6.87
N CYS A 191 17.57 -3.01 -7.43
CA CYS A 191 17.02 -1.64 -7.38
C CYS A 191 15.52 -1.66 -7.03
N ARG A 192 15.20 -1.71 -5.74
CA ARG A 192 13.80 -1.79 -5.25
C ARG A 192 12.97 -0.56 -5.71
N PRO A 193 11.67 -0.72 -6.01
CA PRO A 193 10.75 0.41 -6.18
C PRO A 193 10.81 1.35 -4.98
N GLU A 194 10.72 2.65 -5.24
CA GLU A 194 10.89 3.68 -4.22
C GLU A 194 9.79 4.75 -4.32
N ALA A 195 9.11 4.98 -3.20
CA ALA A 195 8.39 6.21 -2.91
C ALA A 195 9.03 6.81 -1.65
N THR A 196 9.48 8.07 -1.73
CA THR A 196 10.25 8.69 -0.65
C THR A 196 9.35 9.62 0.17
N LEU A 197 9.34 9.43 1.48
CA LEU A 197 8.79 10.40 2.43
C LEU A 197 9.93 11.27 2.97
N LEU A 198 9.85 12.58 2.74
CA LEU A 198 10.82 13.54 3.27
C LEU A 198 10.16 14.42 4.34
N THR A 199 10.76 14.49 5.52
CA THR A 199 10.38 15.44 6.56
C THR A 199 11.31 16.64 6.48
N LEU A 200 10.77 17.80 6.09
CA LEU A 200 11.51 19.05 6.06
C LEU A 200 11.49 19.68 7.46
N ILE A 201 12.67 19.88 8.03
CA ILE A 201 12.83 20.49 9.35
C ILE A 201 13.36 21.90 9.14
N ALA A 202 12.76 22.88 9.83
CA ALA A 202 13.25 24.25 9.81
C ALA A 202 14.71 24.26 10.29
N ALA A 203 15.60 24.86 9.49
CA ALA A 203 16.94 25.15 9.96
C ALA A 203 16.83 26.15 11.13
N PRO A 204 17.56 25.96 12.24
CA PRO A 204 17.57 26.93 13.33
C PRO A 204 17.90 28.31 12.78
N THR A 205 17.02 29.28 13.01
CA THR A 205 17.18 30.66 12.55
C THR A 205 18.39 31.30 13.24
N GLY A 206 19.52 31.33 12.54
CA GLY A 206 20.76 31.95 12.97
C GLY A 206 21.91 31.58 12.02
N GLY A 207 22.66 32.59 11.57
CA GLY A 207 23.78 32.40 10.64
C GLY A 207 24.70 31.25 11.03
N ARG A 208 25.06 30.43 10.04
CA ARG A 208 25.95 29.27 10.18
C ARG A 208 27.27 29.70 10.83
N ASN A 209 27.50 29.29 12.08
CA ASN A 209 28.83 29.31 12.68
C ASN A 209 29.43 27.89 12.56
N PRO A 210 30.60 27.66 11.93
CA PRO A 210 31.02 26.33 11.47
C PRO A 210 31.51 25.35 12.56
N GLY A 211 31.26 25.61 13.86
CA GLY A 211 32.01 24.98 14.94
C GLY A 211 31.22 24.40 16.11
N ARG A 212 29.96 23.97 15.95
CA ARG A 212 29.17 23.49 17.11
C ARG A 212 28.65 22.06 16.94
N THR A 213 29.21 21.19 17.77
CA THR A 213 28.92 19.77 17.95
C THR A 213 27.47 19.52 18.36
N VAL A 214 26.93 18.39 17.87
CA VAL A 214 25.59 17.84 18.10
C VAL A 214 25.15 17.95 19.56
N GLY A 215 24.05 18.66 19.82
CA GLY A 215 23.45 18.85 21.14
C GLY A 215 22.07 18.21 21.23
N GLN A 216 21.88 17.43 22.29
CA GLN A 216 20.73 16.59 22.62
C GLN A 216 19.38 17.34 22.66
N SER A 217 18.33 16.63 22.24
CA SER A 217 16.94 17.07 22.22
C SER A 217 16.35 17.19 23.62
N HIS A 218 15.86 18.39 23.96
CA HIS A 218 14.87 18.56 25.03
C HIS A 218 13.63 19.27 24.47
N HIS A 219 12.47 18.63 24.65
CA HIS A 219 11.17 19.22 24.39
C HIS A 219 10.91 20.37 25.36
N ARG A 220 10.59 21.55 24.82
CA ARG A 220 9.88 22.59 25.55
C ARG A 220 8.79 23.16 24.66
N VAL A 221 7.54 22.92 25.04
CA VAL A 221 6.36 23.54 24.44
C VAL A 221 6.27 24.95 25.00
N VAL A 222 6.26 25.96 24.13
CA VAL A 222 5.83 27.33 24.48
C VAL A 222 4.84 27.77 23.40
N GLY A 223 3.65 28.16 23.85
CA GLY A 223 2.52 28.50 23.00
C GLY A 223 2.64 29.84 22.30
N ALA A 224 2.11 29.90 21.08
CA ALA A 224 1.58 31.09 20.44
C ALA A 224 0.47 30.65 19.47
N LEU A 225 -0.60 31.45 19.42
CA LEU A 225 -1.83 31.24 18.67
C LEU A 225 -1.59 31.18 17.15
N SER A 226 -1.25 30.01 16.62
CA SER A 226 -1.43 29.66 15.21
C SER A 226 -2.73 28.90 15.07
N ARG A 227 -3.69 29.42 14.30
CA ARG A 227 -4.87 28.63 13.92
C ARG A 227 -4.40 27.58 12.92
N VAL A 228 -4.11 26.39 13.43
CA VAL A 228 -3.79 25.20 12.64
C VAL A 228 -4.98 24.95 11.71
N VAL A 229 -4.80 25.17 10.40
CA VAL A 229 -5.73 24.64 9.39
C VAL A 229 -5.07 23.39 8.82
N ASP A 230 -5.07 22.34 9.63
CA ASP A 230 -4.86 20.97 9.18
C ASP A 230 -6.14 20.56 8.43
N ARG A 231 -6.01 20.21 7.14
CA ARG A 231 -7.09 19.56 6.39
C ARG A 231 -6.95 18.04 6.40
N GLY A 232 -5.86 17.51 6.98
CA GLY A 232 -5.88 16.16 7.49
C GLY A 232 -6.84 16.14 8.66
N SER A 233 -7.86 15.29 8.61
CA SER A 233 -8.52 14.93 9.86
C SER A 233 -7.43 14.41 10.81
N PRO A 234 -7.42 14.81 12.09
CA PRO A 234 -6.50 14.27 13.07
C PRO A 234 -6.50 12.74 12.99
N ARG A 235 -5.41 12.14 12.49
CA ARG A 235 -5.29 10.69 12.35
C ARG A 235 -5.06 9.99 13.68
N HIS A 236 -4.99 10.75 14.79
CA HIS A 236 -4.72 10.20 16.10
C HIS A 236 -5.60 8.98 16.42
N TRP A 237 -6.91 9.05 16.11
CA TRP A 237 -7.79 7.89 16.31
C TRP A 237 -7.43 6.73 15.37
N LEU A 238 -7.21 6.98 14.08
CA LEU A 238 -6.85 5.97 13.08
C LEU A 238 -5.50 5.29 13.40
N ASP A 239 -4.48 6.09 13.71
CA ASP A 239 -3.15 5.63 14.10
C ASP A 239 -3.24 4.78 15.36
N ASN A 240 -4.04 5.21 16.34
CA ASN A 240 -4.30 4.44 17.54
C ASN A 240 -5.08 3.15 17.25
N ALA A 241 -6.07 3.18 16.34
CA ALA A 241 -6.85 2.01 15.94
C ALA A 241 -5.99 0.93 15.29
N ILE A 242 -5.14 1.32 14.32
CA ILE A 242 -4.16 0.41 13.70
C ILE A 242 -3.19 -0.13 14.75
N ARG A 243 -2.65 0.75 15.61
CA ARG A 243 -1.75 0.35 16.70
C ARG A 243 -2.41 -0.66 17.65
N LEU A 244 -3.69 -0.51 17.98
CA LEU A 244 -4.44 -1.44 18.83
C LEU A 244 -4.59 -2.81 18.16
N ILE A 245 -4.97 -2.86 16.87
CA ILE A 245 -5.08 -4.10 16.10
C ILE A 245 -3.72 -4.82 16.02
N GLU A 246 -2.65 -4.07 15.73
CA GLU A 246 -1.30 -4.64 15.67
C GLU A 246 -0.78 -5.10 17.03
N ALA A 247 -1.10 -4.37 18.11
CA ALA A 247 -0.75 -4.78 19.46
C ALA A 247 -1.50 -6.06 19.86
N ASP A 248 -2.76 -6.19 19.45
CA ASP A 248 -3.52 -7.42 19.66
C ASP A 248 -2.90 -8.63 18.96
N ALA A 249 -2.56 -8.47 17.67
CA ALA A 249 -1.88 -9.51 16.91
C ALA A 249 -0.50 -9.90 17.47
N ARG A 250 0.21 -8.96 18.11
CA ARG A 250 1.53 -9.20 18.73
C ARG A 250 1.47 -9.87 20.10
N ARG A 251 0.36 -9.70 20.83
CA ARG A 251 0.17 -10.33 22.16
C ARG A 251 -0.23 -11.80 22.03
N SER A 252 -0.85 -12.16 20.92
CA SER A 252 -1.28 -13.52 20.62
C SER A 252 -0.17 -14.28 19.90
N ALA A 253 0.22 -15.43 20.45
CA ALA A 253 1.01 -16.39 19.69
C ALA A 253 0.21 -16.84 18.46
N ASP A 254 0.91 -17.22 17.39
CA ASP A 254 0.24 -17.79 16.24
C ASP A 254 -0.43 -19.13 16.61
N THR A 255 -1.50 -19.47 15.91
CA THR A 255 -2.33 -20.65 16.22
C THR A 255 -1.53 -21.94 16.05
N HIS A 256 -1.92 -22.96 16.82
CA HIS A 256 -1.16 -24.21 16.85
C HIS A 256 -1.28 -25.01 15.56
N LEU A 257 -0.19 -25.65 15.17
CA LEU A 257 -0.17 -26.75 14.21
C LEU A 257 0.08 -28.04 14.98
N LEU A 258 -0.99 -28.80 15.22
CA LEU A 258 -0.96 -29.98 16.08
C LEU A 258 -0.75 -31.23 15.22
N ARG A 259 0.27 -32.03 15.52
CA ARG A 259 0.42 -33.35 14.92
C ARG A 259 -0.62 -34.29 15.51
N TYR A 260 -1.51 -34.81 14.67
CA TYR A 260 -2.55 -35.74 15.09
C TYR A 260 -2.04 -37.19 15.02
N PRO A 261 -2.14 -37.97 16.11
CA PRO A 261 -1.70 -39.36 16.10
C PRO A 261 -2.68 -40.21 15.28
N LEU A 262 -2.22 -40.72 14.13
CA LEU A 262 -2.99 -41.68 13.33
C LEU A 262 -2.87 -43.10 13.93
N PRO A 263 -3.92 -43.93 13.85
CA PRO A 263 -3.83 -45.33 14.25
C PRO A 263 -2.74 -46.05 13.46
N ALA A 264 -1.93 -46.88 14.13
CA ALA A 264 -0.82 -47.60 13.50
C ALA A 264 -1.27 -48.45 12.30
N SER A 265 -2.47 -49.05 12.37
CA SER A 265 -3.07 -49.86 11.30
C SER A 265 -3.38 -49.07 10.03
N TRP A 266 -3.41 -47.74 10.06
CA TRP A 266 -3.60 -46.90 8.88
C TRP A 266 -2.26 -46.54 8.20
N CYS A 267 -1.15 -46.79 8.89
CA CYS A 267 0.20 -46.46 8.45
C CYS A 267 1.00 -47.70 8.03
N ASP A 268 0.38 -48.88 7.97
CA ASP A 268 1.03 -50.13 7.55
C ASP A 268 1.54 -50.00 6.10
N GLY A 269 2.84 -49.77 5.95
CA GLY A 269 3.51 -49.60 4.67
C GLY A 269 3.37 -48.20 4.03
N VAL A 270 2.79 -47.21 4.73
CA VAL A 270 2.61 -45.84 4.19
C VAL A 270 3.07 -44.79 5.21
N ASP A 271 3.96 -43.90 4.76
CA ASP A 271 4.44 -42.76 5.56
C ASP A 271 3.46 -41.58 5.46
N VAL A 272 2.47 -41.53 6.36
CA VAL A 272 1.46 -40.46 6.42
C VAL A 272 1.49 -39.76 7.77
N ALA A 273 1.55 -38.43 7.74
CA ALA A 273 1.39 -37.58 8.91
C ALA A 273 0.20 -36.63 8.73
N LEU A 274 -0.68 -36.56 9.74
CA LEU A 274 -1.80 -35.63 9.79
C LEU A 274 -1.49 -34.48 10.74
N TYR A 275 -1.70 -33.25 10.27
CA TYR A 275 -1.60 -32.04 11.07
C TYR A 275 -2.92 -31.28 11.07
N LEU A 276 -3.27 -30.72 12.23
CA LEU A 276 -4.45 -29.90 12.44
C LEU A 276 -4.02 -28.47 12.74
N LYS A 277 -4.42 -27.53 11.88
CA LYS A 277 -4.24 -26.10 12.12
C LYS A 277 -5.39 -25.59 12.99
N ASP A 278 -5.13 -25.43 14.29
CA ASP A 278 -6.15 -25.14 15.29
C ASP A 278 -6.45 -23.64 15.41
N GLU A 279 -7.30 -23.16 14.51
CA GLU A 279 -7.76 -21.76 14.50
C GLU A 279 -8.85 -21.46 15.55
N THR A 280 -9.24 -22.44 16.37
CA THR A 280 -10.18 -22.21 17.48
C THR A 280 -9.52 -21.48 18.66
N THR A 281 -8.18 -21.44 18.68
CA THR A 281 -7.37 -20.78 19.71
C THR A 281 -7.34 -19.25 19.63
N HIS A 282 -7.87 -18.66 18.55
CA HIS A 282 -8.10 -17.21 18.53
C HIS A 282 -9.05 -16.80 19.66
N ILE A 283 -8.92 -15.58 20.16
CA ILE A 283 -9.77 -15.07 21.25
C ILE A 283 -11.28 -15.07 20.89
N THR A 284 -11.61 -15.00 19.60
CA THR A 284 -13.00 -15.09 19.11
C THR A 284 -13.43 -16.52 18.76
N GLY A 285 -12.57 -17.51 19.02
CA GLY A 285 -12.87 -18.93 18.90
C GLY A 285 -12.84 -19.49 17.47
N SER A 286 -12.34 -18.75 16.48
CA SER A 286 -12.38 -19.22 15.09
C SER A 286 -11.39 -18.55 14.13
N LEU A 287 -11.23 -19.18 12.97
CA LEU A 287 -10.51 -18.66 11.80
C LEU A 287 -10.99 -17.28 11.32
N LYS A 288 -12.26 -16.94 11.55
CA LYS A 288 -12.83 -15.66 11.11
C LYS A 288 -12.20 -14.47 11.82
N HIS A 289 -11.48 -14.70 12.92
CA HIS A 289 -10.64 -13.69 13.56
C HIS A 289 -9.64 -13.05 12.58
N ARG A 290 -8.96 -13.87 11.77
CA ARG A 290 -8.00 -13.37 10.76
C ARG A 290 -8.67 -12.54 9.68
N LEU A 291 -9.85 -12.98 9.24
CA LEU A 291 -10.63 -12.29 8.21
C LEU A 291 -11.13 -10.94 8.73
N ALA A 292 -11.75 -10.91 9.92
CA ALA A 292 -12.24 -9.69 10.54
C ALA A 292 -11.11 -8.67 10.71
N ARG A 293 -9.95 -9.10 11.24
CA ARG A 293 -8.76 -8.25 11.34
C ARG A 293 -8.39 -7.61 10.00
N SER A 294 -8.39 -8.42 8.94
CA SER A 294 -8.03 -7.97 7.59
C SER A 294 -9.06 -6.98 7.02
N LEU A 295 -10.36 -7.24 7.24
CA LEU A 295 -11.44 -6.34 6.81
C LEU A 295 -11.38 -4.99 7.52
N PHE A 296 -11.14 -4.98 8.83
CA PHE A 296 -10.97 -3.73 9.59
C PHE A 296 -9.74 -2.94 9.11
N LEU A 297 -8.57 -3.58 8.98
CA LEU A 297 -7.37 -2.90 8.47
C LEU A 297 -7.59 -2.35 7.05
N TYR A 298 -8.25 -3.12 6.19
CA TYR A 298 -8.59 -2.69 4.84
C TYR A 298 -9.54 -1.48 4.85
N ALA A 299 -10.61 -1.52 5.64
CA ALA A 299 -11.57 -0.43 5.73
C ALA A 299 -10.98 0.85 6.36
N LEU A 300 -10.13 0.70 7.38
CA LEU A 300 -9.39 1.80 8.02
C LEU A 300 -8.41 2.46 7.04
N CYS A 301 -7.61 1.67 6.32
CA CYS A 301 -6.62 2.17 5.36
C CYS A 301 -7.26 2.84 4.13
N ASN A 302 -8.46 2.40 3.72
CA ASN A 302 -9.23 3.05 2.65
C ASN A 302 -10.06 4.25 3.14
N GLY A 303 -10.00 4.59 4.43
CA GLY A 303 -10.76 5.71 5.01
C GLY A 303 -12.28 5.48 5.08
N TRP A 304 -12.75 4.24 4.94
CA TRP A 304 -14.18 3.89 5.04
C TRP A 304 -14.68 3.83 6.47
N VAL A 305 -13.77 3.58 7.41
CA VAL A 305 -14.04 3.53 8.85
C VAL A 305 -13.22 4.60 9.55
N HIS A 306 -13.89 5.39 10.38
CA HIS A 306 -13.30 6.43 11.23
C HIS A 306 -13.94 6.39 12.63
N GLU A 307 -13.51 7.31 13.51
CA GLU A 307 -14.08 7.42 14.85
C GLU A 307 -15.61 7.61 14.78
N GLY A 308 -16.34 6.82 15.56
CA GLY A 308 -17.80 6.85 15.60
C GLY A 308 -18.53 6.11 14.46
N THR A 309 -17.82 5.56 13.47
CA THR A 309 -18.45 4.76 12.41
C THR A 309 -19.15 3.53 13.00
N THR A 310 -20.43 3.36 12.69
CA THR A 310 -21.16 2.11 13.00
C THR A 310 -20.75 1.04 12.01
N ILE A 311 -20.21 -0.08 12.50
CA ILE A 311 -19.87 -1.24 11.69
C ILE A 311 -21.11 -2.12 11.53
N VAL A 312 -21.41 -2.53 10.31
CA VAL A 312 -22.54 -3.38 9.98
C VAL A 312 -22.04 -4.62 9.24
N GLU A 313 -22.61 -5.79 9.52
CA GLU A 313 -22.35 -7.02 8.75
C GLU A 313 -23.62 -7.88 8.63
N ALA A 314 -23.81 -8.50 7.47
CA ALA A 314 -24.88 -9.47 7.22
C ALA A 314 -24.43 -10.89 7.62
N SER A 315 -24.30 -11.15 8.92
CA SER A 315 -23.85 -12.46 9.42
C SER A 315 -24.39 -12.77 10.81
N SER A 316 -24.69 -14.05 11.06
CA SER A 316 -24.97 -14.59 12.40
C SER A 316 -23.87 -15.54 12.90
N GLY A 317 -22.77 -15.65 12.15
CA GLY A 317 -21.73 -16.65 12.37
C GLY A 317 -20.49 -16.13 13.10
N SER A 318 -19.43 -16.92 13.02
CA SER A 318 -18.12 -16.59 13.59
C SER A 318 -17.49 -15.30 13.03
N THR A 319 -17.90 -14.87 11.83
CA THR A 319 -17.52 -13.57 11.28
C THR A 319 -18.08 -12.44 12.14
N ALA A 320 -19.39 -12.41 12.40
CA ALA A 320 -20.01 -11.38 13.22
C ALA A 320 -19.44 -11.33 14.65
N VAL A 321 -19.16 -12.49 15.26
CA VAL A 321 -18.49 -12.55 16.58
C VAL A 321 -17.10 -11.91 16.52
N SER A 322 -16.35 -12.19 15.45
CA SER A 322 -14.99 -11.66 15.30
C SER A 322 -14.98 -10.16 15.00
N GLU A 323 -15.92 -9.67 14.20
CA GLU A 323 -16.05 -8.26 13.88
C GLU A 323 -16.58 -7.45 15.06
N ALA A 324 -17.52 -8.00 15.85
CA ALA A 324 -17.96 -7.40 17.11
C ALA A 324 -16.78 -7.19 18.06
N TYR A 325 -15.89 -8.18 18.18
CA TYR A 325 -14.67 -8.07 18.99
C TYR A 325 -13.76 -6.92 18.55
N PHE A 326 -13.48 -6.80 17.25
CA PHE A 326 -12.64 -5.70 16.73
C PHE A 326 -13.35 -4.35 16.84
N ALA A 327 -14.66 -4.26 16.60
CA ALA A 327 -15.42 -3.04 16.80
C ALA A 327 -15.35 -2.58 18.26
N ALA A 328 -15.55 -3.49 19.22
CA ALA A 328 -15.43 -3.19 20.64
C ALA A 328 -14.01 -2.73 21.03
N MET A 329 -12.97 -3.38 20.50
CA MET A 329 -11.57 -2.97 20.70
C MET A 329 -11.31 -1.53 20.24
N LEU A 330 -11.95 -1.11 19.15
CA LEU A 330 -11.82 0.23 18.57
C LEU A 330 -12.82 1.25 19.13
N GLY A 331 -13.73 0.85 20.03
CA GLY A 331 -14.79 1.70 20.56
C GLY A 331 -15.87 2.06 19.53
N LEU A 332 -16.09 1.21 18.52
CA LEU A 332 -17.08 1.42 17.46
C LEU A 332 -18.38 0.62 17.74
N PRO A 333 -19.56 1.18 17.42
CA PRO A 333 -20.81 0.42 17.43
C PRO A 333 -20.76 -0.70 16.38
N PHE A 334 -21.29 -1.87 16.71
CA PHE A 334 -21.41 -2.99 15.78
C PHE A 334 -22.85 -3.50 15.70
N VAL A 335 -23.33 -3.72 14.47
CA VAL A 335 -24.66 -4.27 14.19
C VAL A 335 -24.53 -5.49 13.27
N ALA A 336 -24.94 -6.65 13.76
CA ALA A 336 -25.06 -7.87 12.98
C ALA A 336 -26.50 -8.05 12.48
N VAL A 337 -26.69 -8.03 11.16
CA VAL A 337 -27.98 -8.27 10.52
C VAL A 337 -28.15 -9.76 10.23
N MET A 338 -29.22 -10.36 10.74
CA MET A 338 -29.44 -11.80 10.68
C MET A 338 -30.92 -12.21 10.67
N PRO A 339 -31.26 -13.43 10.23
CA PRO A 339 -32.63 -13.93 10.29
C PRO A 339 -33.11 -14.10 11.74
N ALA A 340 -34.39 -13.84 12.00
CA ALA A 340 -35.03 -14.06 13.30
C ALA A 340 -35.01 -15.53 13.77
N SER A 341 -34.84 -16.47 12.84
CA SER A 341 -34.64 -17.90 13.14
C SER A 341 -33.24 -18.25 13.66
N THR A 342 -32.33 -17.28 13.77
CA THR A 342 -30.98 -17.50 14.30
C THR A 342 -31.05 -17.98 15.75
N SER A 343 -30.29 -19.03 16.06
CA SER A 343 -30.22 -19.61 17.41
C SER A 343 -29.76 -18.59 18.46
N SER A 344 -30.39 -18.60 19.64
CA SER A 344 -30.04 -17.74 20.77
C SER A 344 -28.57 -17.82 21.19
N SER A 345 -27.94 -18.99 21.10
CA SER A 345 -26.51 -19.16 21.42
C SER A 345 -25.59 -18.33 20.51
N LYS A 346 -25.95 -18.12 19.24
CA LYS A 346 -25.17 -17.28 18.31
C LYS A 346 -25.36 -15.80 18.59
N VAL A 347 -26.60 -15.41 18.89
CA VAL A 347 -26.95 -14.04 19.32
C VAL A 347 -26.15 -13.66 20.56
N ALA A 348 -26.16 -14.53 21.58
CA ALA A 348 -25.44 -14.31 22.83
C ALA A 348 -23.92 -14.14 22.65
N LEU A 349 -23.30 -14.85 21.69
CA LEU A 349 -21.87 -14.70 21.40
C LEU A 349 -21.53 -13.32 20.81
N ILE A 350 -22.42 -12.76 19.99
CA ILE A 350 -22.24 -11.42 19.41
C ILE A 350 -22.46 -10.35 20.48
N GLU A 351 -23.52 -10.50 21.28
CA GLU A 351 -23.83 -9.58 22.39
C GLU A 351 -22.75 -9.59 23.48
N ALA A 352 -22.15 -10.74 23.77
CA ALA A 352 -21.02 -10.85 24.69
C ALA A 352 -19.78 -10.06 24.24
N GLN A 353 -19.65 -9.78 22.94
CA GLN A 353 -18.61 -8.91 22.37
C GLN A 353 -19.07 -7.44 22.26
N GLY A 354 -20.25 -7.09 22.79
CA GLY A 354 -20.82 -5.74 22.71
C GLY A 354 -21.55 -5.42 21.40
N GLY A 355 -21.73 -6.42 20.53
CA GLY A 355 -22.49 -6.27 19.29
C GLY A 355 -23.99 -6.24 19.49
N ARG A 356 -24.72 -5.57 18.59
CA ARG A 356 -26.18 -5.55 18.53
C ARG A 356 -26.69 -6.46 17.41
N CYS A 357 -27.71 -7.26 17.67
CA CYS A 357 -28.36 -8.07 16.64
C CYS A 357 -29.57 -7.33 16.05
N HIS A 358 -29.63 -7.25 14.72
CA HIS A 358 -30.76 -6.70 13.96
C HIS A 358 -31.43 -7.81 13.16
N PHE A 359 -32.71 -8.05 13.41
CA PHE A 359 -33.40 -9.24 12.90
C PHE A 359 -34.24 -8.95 11.66
N VAL A 360 -34.12 -9.81 10.64
CA VAL A 360 -34.99 -9.85 9.46
C VAL A 360 -35.85 -11.12 9.44
N GLN A 361 -36.95 -11.11 8.70
CA GLN A 361 -37.84 -12.27 8.64
C GLN A 361 -37.30 -13.35 7.70
N ARG A 362 -36.72 -12.96 6.56
CA ARG A 362 -36.20 -13.91 5.56
C ARG A 362 -34.69 -13.78 5.39
N SER A 363 -34.00 -14.91 5.26
CA SER A 363 -32.55 -14.92 5.01
C SER A 363 -32.13 -14.20 3.74
N SER A 364 -33.01 -14.09 2.75
CA SER A 364 -32.74 -13.31 1.52
C SER A 364 -32.66 -11.80 1.75
N GLU A 365 -33.15 -11.29 2.88
CA GLU A 365 -33.23 -9.85 3.17
C GLU A 365 -31.96 -9.31 3.85
N VAL A 366 -31.11 -10.18 4.41
CA VAL A 366 -29.99 -9.79 5.28
C VAL A 366 -29.03 -8.79 4.61
N TYR A 367 -28.74 -8.95 3.33
CA TYR A 367 -27.80 -8.10 2.61
C TYR A 367 -28.38 -6.71 2.32
N ALA A 368 -29.61 -6.66 1.79
CA ALA A 368 -30.30 -5.40 1.52
C ALA A 368 -30.52 -4.62 2.81
N GLU A 369 -30.85 -5.32 3.89
CA GLU A 369 -31.06 -4.71 5.19
C GLU A 369 -29.75 -4.21 5.83
N ALA A 370 -28.65 -4.97 5.74
CA ALA A 370 -27.33 -4.49 6.19
C ALA A 370 -26.91 -3.20 5.48
N GLN A 371 -27.17 -3.11 4.17
CA GLN A 371 -26.90 -1.89 3.42
C GLN A 371 -27.78 -0.72 3.88
N ARG A 372 -29.08 -0.96 4.13
CA ARG A 372 -30.00 0.06 4.66
C ARG A 372 -29.56 0.55 6.04
N VAL A 373 -29.22 -0.36 6.95
CA VAL A 373 -28.77 -0.02 8.32
C VAL A 373 -27.47 0.79 8.27
N ALA A 374 -26.52 0.44 7.41
CA ALA A 374 -25.30 1.21 7.23
C ALA A 374 -25.60 2.64 6.74
N GLN A 375 -26.51 2.82 5.79
CA GLN A 375 -26.90 4.13 5.30
C GLN A 375 -27.58 4.99 6.38
N GLU A 376 -28.52 4.41 7.13
CA GLU A 376 -29.28 5.12 8.17
C GLU A 376 -28.42 5.56 9.35
N THR A 377 -27.40 4.78 9.69
CA THR A 377 -26.47 5.08 10.77
C THR A 377 -25.30 5.96 10.34
N GLY A 378 -25.15 6.24 9.04
CA GLY A 378 -23.92 6.80 8.49
C GLY A 378 -22.71 5.89 8.71
N GLY A 379 -22.95 4.60 8.86
CA GLY A 379 -21.97 3.55 9.13
C GLY A 379 -21.38 2.92 7.87
N HIS A 380 -20.71 1.78 8.07
CA HIS A 380 -20.07 1.02 7.00
C HIS A 380 -20.45 -0.47 7.06
N TYR A 381 -20.93 -1.00 5.94
CA TYR A 381 -21.19 -2.43 5.75
C TYR A 381 -19.89 -3.11 5.25
N LEU A 382 -19.32 -4.02 6.04
CA LEU A 382 -18.01 -4.63 5.75
C LEU A 382 -18.03 -5.56 4.53
N ASP A 383 -19.14 -6.24 4.29
CA ASP A 383 -19.39 -7.10 3.13
C ASP A 383 -18.28 -8.13 2.91
N GLN A 384 -18.21 -9.11 3.82
CA GLN A 384 -17.15 -10.12 3.81
C GLN A 384 -17.06 -10.89 2.49
N PHE A 385 -18.15 -11.06 1.74
CA PHE A 385 -18.14 -11.83 0.49
C PHE A 385 -17.49 -11.04 -0.65
N THR A 386 -17.75 -9.74 -0.73
CA THR A 386 -17.12 -8.87 -1.74
C THR A 386 -15.67 -8.56 -1.38
N ASN A 387 -15.38 -8.32 -0.11
CA ASN A 387 -14.08 -7.75 0.30
C ASN A 387 -13.07 -8.78 0.80
N ALA A 388 -13.44 -10.00 1.20
CA ALA A 388 -12.48 -10.97 1.76
C ALA A 388 -11.28 -11.23 0.87
N GLU A 389 -11.48 -11.34 -0.44
CA GLU A 389 -10.41 -11.61 -1.41
C GLU A 389 -9.37 -10.47 -1.49
N ARG A 390 -9.83 -9.23 -1.36
CA ARG A 390 -9.01 -8.01 -1.44
C ARG A 390 -8.36 -7.67 -0.11
N ALA A 391 -9.12 -7.84 0.97
CA ALA A 391 -8.69 -7.52 2.32
C ALA A 391 -7.68 -8.53 2.85
N THR A 392 -7.80 -9.81 2.48
CA THR A 392 -6.89 -10.85 2.98
C THR A 392 -5.56 -10.78 2.24
N ASP A 393 -4.54 -10.24 2.91
CA ASP A 393 -3.18 -10.25 2.39
C ASP A 393 -2.55 -11.65 2.50
N TRP A 394 -2.52 -12.34 1.38
CA TRP A 394 -1.89 -13.65 1.25
C TRP A 394 -0.38 -13.58 1.00
N ARG A 395 0.19 -12.40 0.76
CA ARG A 395 1.65 -12.17 0.62
C ARG A 395 2.29 -11.64 1.88
N GLY A 396 1.50 -10.96 2.71
CA GLY A 396 1.93 -10.36 3.95
C GLY A 396 2.27 -11.40 5.02
N ASN A 397 3.06 -10.95 5.98
CA ASN A 397 3.46 -11.76 7.12
C ASN A 397 2.24 -12.01 8.02
N ASN A 398 2.13 -13.20 8.61
CA ASN A 398 1.08 -13.64 9.54
C ASN A 398 -0.28 -14.04 8.92
N ASN A 399 -0.26 -14.52 7.67
CA ASN A 399 -1.40 -15.23 7.08
C ASN A 399 -1.36 -16.73 7.41
N ILE A 400 -2.51 -17.42 7.33
CA ILE A 400 -2.61 -18.83 7.70
C ILE A 400 -1.69 -19.74 6.87
N ALA A 401 -1.48 -19.42 5.59
CA ALA A 401 -0.64 -20.25 4.72
C ALA A 401 0.82 -20.14 5.13
N GLU A 402 1.35 -18.92 5.26
CA GLU A 402 2.72 -18.70 5.75
C GLU A 402 2.94 -19.35 7.11
N SER A 403 1.97 -19.23 8.02
CA SER A 403 2.00 -19.86 9.34
C SER A 403 2.19 -21.37 9.24
N ILE A 404 1.35 -22.05 8.45
CA ILE A 404 1.45 -23.50 8.23
C ILE A 404 2.83 -23.88 7.67
N PHE A 405 3.27 -23.24 6.58
CA PHE A 405 4.54 -23.58 5.94
C PHE A 405 5.75 -23.26 6.82
N SER A 406 5.69 -22.22 7.66
CA SER A 406 6.73 -21.88 8.62
C SER A 406 6.82 -22.92 9.75
N GLN A 407 5.68 -23.31 10.31
CA GLN A 407 5.62 -24.30 11.39
C GLN A 407 6.05 -25.70 10.93
N MET A 408 5.82 -26.05 9.66
CA MET A 408 6.23 -27.33 9.08
C MET A 408 7.75 -27.43 8.81
N GLN A 409 8.53 -26.35 8.86
CA GLN A 409 9.92 -26.33 8.35
C GLN A 409 10.85 -27.39 8.94
N GLN A 410 10.61 -27.80 10.18
CA GLN A 410 11.43 -28.77 10.92
C GLN A 410 10.78 -30.16 11.01
N GLU A 411 9.61 -30.36 10.39
CA GLU A 411 8.96 -31.67 10.33
C GLU A 411 9.65 -32.56 9.30
N GLN A 412 9.43 -33.88 9.41
CA GLN A 412 9.97 -34.87 8.46
C GLN A 412 9.62 -34.55 7.00
N HIS A 413 8.43 -33.97 6.78
CA HIS A 413 7.94 -33.54 5.47
C HIS A 413 7.62 -32.03 5.50
N PRO A 414 8.62 -31.14 5.29
CA PRO A 414 8.44 -29.70 5.47
C PRO A 414 7.45 -29.02 4.52
N VAL A 415 7.16 -29.67 3.39
CA VAL A 415 6.16 -29.21 2.42
C VAL A 415 5.04 -30.25 2.40
N PRO A 416 3.84 -29.94 2.92
CA PRO A 416 2.74 -30.90 2.93
C PRO A 416 2.32 -31.25 1.50
N GLU A 417 2.07 -32.53 1.22
CA GLU A 417 1.57 -32.93 -0.10
C GLU A 417 0.15 -32.41 -0.34
N TRP A 418 -0.69 -32.45 0.70
CA TRP A 418 -2.08 -32.00 0.65
C TRP A 418 -2.36 -31.00 1.76
N ILE A 419 -3.13 -29.96 1.43
CA ILE A 419 -3.85 -29.15 2.41
C ILE A 419 -5.34 -29.32 2.13
N VAL A 420 -6.10 -29.66 3.17
CA VAL A 420 -7.54 -29.87 3.11
C VAL A 420 -8.24 -28.75 3.89
N VAL A 421 -9.20 -28.07 3.28
CA VAL A 421 -9.90 -26.94 3.90
C VAL A 421 -11.36 -26.89 3.47
N GLY A 422 -12.27 -26.54 4.39
CA GLY A 422 -13.69 -26.35 4.06
C GLY A 422 -13.95 -25.09 3.22
N ALA A 423 -15.00 -25.14 2.39
CA ALA A 423 -15.55 -23.98 1.70
C ALA A 423 -16.44 -23.14 2.63
N GLY A 424 -16.50 -21.83 2.37
CA GLY A 424 -17.24 -20.87 3.18
C GLY A 424 -17.35 -19.55 2.44
N THR A 425 -16.60 -18.53 2.84
CA THR A 425 -16.45 -17.30 2.03
C THR A 425 -15.44 -17.48 0.87
N GLY A 426 -14.73 -18.60 0.81
CA GLY A 426 -13.64 -18.84 -0.14
C GLY A 426 -12.32 -18.14 0.20
N GLY A 427 -12.29 -17.24 1.18
CA GLY A 427 -11.07 -16.47 1.52
C GLY A 427 -9.88 -17.35 1.93
N THR A 428 -10.12 -18.38 2.75
CA THR A 428 -9.06 -19.29 3.24
C THR A 428 -8.49 -20.16 2.12
N SER A 429 -9.35 -20.79 1.32
CA SER A 429 -8.92 -21.63 0.20
C SER A 429 -8.22 -20.80 -0.88
N ALA A 430 -8.70 -19.57 -1.15
CA ALA A 430 -8.02 -18.64 -2.04
C ALA A 430 -6.64 -18.23 -1.52
N THR A 431 -6.51 -17.92 -0.23
CA THR A 431 -5.23 -17.58 0.42
C THR A 431 -4.23 -18.71 0.30
N LEU A 432 -4.63 -19.93 0.68
CA LEU A 432 -3.81 -21.13 0.58
C LEU A 432 -3.39 -21.40 -0.88
N GLY A 433 -4.35 -21.41 -1.80
CA GLY A 433 -4.09 -21.69 -3.22
C GLY A 433 -3.16 -20.66 -3.86
N ARG A 434 -3.32 -19.38 -3.56
CA ARG A 434 -2.44 -18.31 -4.05
C ARG A 434 -1.05 -18.40 -3.44
N TYR A 435 -0.95 -18.66 -2.14
CA TYR A 435 0.33 -18.81 -1.45
C TYR A 435 1.13 -20.00 -1.99
N ILE A 436 0.48 -21.17 -2.15
CA ILE A 436 1.08 -22.37 -2.75
C ILE A 436 1.68 -22.04 -4.13
N ARG A 437 0.90 -21.40 -5.01
CA ARG A 437 1.34 -21.02 -6.36
C ARG A 437 2.47 -19.98 -6.32
N TYR A 438 2.33 -18.96 -5.48
CA TYR A 438 3.30 -17.88 -5.33
C TYR A 438 4.66 -18.37 -4.84
N ARG A 439 4.67 -19.28 -3.87
CA ARG A 439 5.89 -19.88 -3.30
C ARG A 439 6.41 -21.08 -4.11
N ARG A 440 5.64 -21.54 -5.11
CA ARG A 440 5.94 -22.67 -6.00
C ARG A 440 6.04 -24.01 -5.23
N HIS A 441 5.19 -24.20 -4.23
CA HIS A 441 5.08 -25.48 -3.54
C HIS A 441 4.35 -26.51 -4.42
N SER A 442 4.78 -27.77 -4.37
CA SER A 442 4.12 -28.91 -5.02
C SER A 442 2.82 -29.35 -4.32
N THR A 443 2.48 -28.71 -3.21
CA THR A 443 1.28 -28.94 -2.40
C THR A 443 0.00 -28.85 -3.25
N LYS A 444 -0.87 -29.84 -3.07
CA LYS A 444 -2.21 -29.88 -3.65
C LYS A 444 -3.22 -29.32 -2.63
N LEU A 445 -4.21 -28.58 -3.12
CA LEU A 445 -5.28 -28.01 -2.29
C LEU A 445 -6.59 -28.76 -2.53
N CYS A 446 -7.13 -29.38 -1.48
CA CYS A 446 -8.45 -30.00 -1.48
C CYS A 446 -9.44 -29.06 -0.76
N VAL A 447 -10.49 -28.64 -1.46
CA VAL A 447 -11.56 -27.82 -0.88
C VAL A 447 -12.78 -28.72 -0.65
N VAL A 448 -13.19 -28.85 0.60
CA VAL A 448 -14.33 -29.68 1.00
C VAL A 448 -15.59 -28.82 0.98
N ASP A 449 -16.60 -29.28 0.25
CA ASP A 449 -17.87 -28.58 0.05
C ASP A 449 -19.03 -29.53 0.41
N PRO A 450 -20.04 -29.10 1.19
CA PRO A 450 -21.19 -29.95 1.48
C PRO A 450 -22.09 -30.12 0.25
N GLU A 451 -22.81 -31.25 0.18
CA GLU A 451 -23.82 -31.47 -0.85
C GLU A 451 -24.85 -30.32 -0.85
N ASN A 452 -25.24 -29.86 -2.05
CA ASN A 452 -26.18 -28.74 -2.29
C ASN A 452 -25.65 -27.34 -1.91
N SER A 453 -24.35 -27.19 -1.74
CA SER A 453 -23.68 -25.90 -1.71
C SER A 453 -23.66 -25.23 -3.10
N ALA A 454 -23.60 -23.88 -3.12
CA ALA A 454 -23.48 -23.10 -4.36
C ALA A 454 -22.11 -23.24 -5.04
N PHE A 455 -21.09 -23.80 -4.37
CA PHE A 455 -19.73 -23.89 -4.92
C PHE A 455 -19.57 -25.03 -5.92
N PHE A 456 -20.10 -26.22 -5.64
CA PHE A 456 -19.91 -27.40 -6.47
C PHE A 456 -20.44 -27.22 -7.91
N GLU A 457 -21.69 -26.80 -8.07
CA GLU A 457 -22.29 -26.58 -9.39
C GLU A 457 -21.54 -25.51 -10.20
N SER A 458 -21.10 -24.44 -9.53
CA SER A 458 -20.29 -23.39 -10.14
C SER A 458 -18.93 -23.93 -10.63
N TYR A 459 -18.30 -24.83 -9.87
CA TYR A 459 -17.03 -25.46 -10.23
C TYR A 459 -17.16 -26.42 -11.41
N GLU A 460 -18.20 -27.26 -11.42
CA GLU A 460 -18.46 -28.19 -12.54
C GLU A 460 -18.68 -27.42 -13.85
N ARG A 461 -19.52 -26.38 -13.82
CA ARG A 461 -19.83 -25.57 -15.01
C ARG A 461 -18.61 -24.79 -15.53
N ALA A 462 -17.72 -24.31 -14.65
CA ALA A 462 -16.51 -23.58 -15.04
C ALA A 462 -15.43 -24.47 -15.69
N ARG A 463 -15.53 -25.80 -15.60
CA ARG A 463 -14.65 -26.73 -16.34
C ARG A 463 -15.12 -27.02 -17.77
N THR A 464 -16.36 -26.68 -18.10
CA THR A 464 -16.98 -26.91 -19.41
C THR A 464 -16.95 -25.71 -20.36
N SER A 465 -16.35 -24.58 -19.94
CA SER A 465 -16.09 -23.37 -20.73
C SER A 465 -14.60 -23.09 -20.81
#